data_AF-A0A2N6F1Q7-F1
#
_entry.id   AF-A0A2N6F1Q7-F1
#
_cell.length_a   1.000
_cell.length_b   1.000
_cell.length_c   1.000
_cell.angle_alpha   90.00
_cell.angle_beta   90.00
_cell.angle_gamma   90.00
#
_symmetry.space_group_name_H-M   'P 1'
#
loop_
_entity.id
_entity.type
_entity.pdbx_description
1 polymer ?
#
loop_
_entity_poly.entity_id
_entity_poly.type
_entity_poly.pdbx_seq_one_letter_code
_entity_poly.pdbx_strand_id
1 'polypeptide(L)' 'RWEALCNIMNQRVTVDQSLGSLLQGTVVGLDTDGALRVQTESGAVERVIAGDVRPVG' A
#
# COMPACT_ATOMS: atom_id res chain seq x y z
N ARG A 1 -11.88 -15.95 -4.52
CA ARG A 1 -11.19 -15.24 -5.62
C ARG A 1 -10.93 -13.82 -5.14
N TRP A 2 -9.76 -13.57 -4.54
CA TRP A 2 -9.47 -12.35 -3.78
C TRP A 2 -9.18 -11.13 -4.68
N GLU A 3 -8.95 -11.36 -5.98
CA GLU A 3 -8.59 -10.34 -6.97
C GLU A 3 -9.71 -9.32 -7.26
N ALA A 4 -10.98 -9.70 -7.07
CA ALA A 4 -12.13 -8.84 -7.38
C ALA A 4 -12.56 -7.91 -6.23
N LEU A 5 -11.96 -8.06 -5.04
CA LEU A 5 -12.19 -7.17 -3.89
C LEU A 5 -11.04 -6.16 -3.70
N CYS A 6 -9.96 -6.28 -4.46
CA CYS A 6 -8.82 -5.36 -4.43
C CYS A 6 -9.12 -4.08 -5.22
N ASN A 7 -10.12 -3.31 -4.78
CA ASN A 7 -10.40 -1.95 -5.31
C ASN A 7 -9.35 -0.92 -4.87
N ILE A 8 -8.25 -1.36 -4.26
CA ILE A 8 -7.22 -0.51 -3.66
C ILE A 8 -6.20 0.01 -4.68
N MET A 9 -6.18 -0.54 -5.88
CA MET A 9 -5.29 -0.08 -6.95
C MET A 9 -5.60 1.37 -7.32
N ASN A 10 -4.57 2.22 -7.38
CA ASN A 10 -4.67 3.67 -7.55
C ASN A 10 -5.40 4.41 -6.40
N GLN A 11 -5.68 3.75 -5.27
CA GLN A 11 -6.17 4.42 -4.08
C GLN A 11 -5.01 4.90 -3.23
N ARG A 12 -5.21 6.05 -2.59
CA ARG A 12 -4.35 6.53 -1.52
C ARG A 12 -4.61 5.70 -0.27
N VAL A 13 -3.55 5.17 0.30
CA VAL A 13 -3.58 4.34 1.51
C VAL A 13 -2.62 4.90 2.55
N THR A 14 -2.95 4.68 3.81
CA THR A 14 -2.04 4.79 4.94
C THR A 14 -1.70 3.39 5.39
N VAL A 15 -0.41 3.08 5.46
CA VAL A 15 0.11 1.80 5.92
C VAL A 15 0.77 2.04 7.27
N ASP A 16 0.28 1.35 8.30
CA ASP A 16 0.96 1.32 9.60
C ASP A 16 2.12 0.31 9.53
N GLN A 17 3.35 0.82 9.57
CA GLN A 17 4.55 0.00 9.70
C GLN A 17 4.82 -0.26 11.18
N SER A 18 5.32 -1.46 11.50
CA SER A 18 5.46 -2.06 12.84
C SER A 18 6.30 -1.30 13.89
N LEU A 19 6.65 -0.04 13.63
CA LEU A 19 7.43 0.86 14.48
C LEU A 19 6.72 2.21 14.70
N GLY A 20 5.40 2.28 14.47
CA GLY A 20 4.60 3.50 14.63
C GLY A 20 4.84 4.53 13.52
N SER A 21 5.46 4.10 12.41
CA SER A 21 5.65 4.94 11.23
C SER A 21 4.49 4.71 10.28
N LEU A 22 3.74 5.77 9.99
CA LEU A 22 2.67 5.75 9.01
C LEU A 22 3.23 6.10 7.64
N LEU A 23 3.14 5.16 6.71
CA LEU A 23 3.49 5.37 5.31
C LEU A 23 2.24 5.75 4.54
N GLN A 24 2.20 6.96 3.98
CA GLN A 24 1.13 7.41 3.11
C GLN A 24 1.58 7.42 1.65
N GLY A 25 0.73 6.90 0.78
CA GLY A 25 0.98 6.92 -0.65
C GLY A 25 -0.11 6.25 -1.46
N THR A 26 0.09 6.18 -2.76
CA THR A 26 -0.84 5.57 -3.71
C THR A 26 -0.40 4.15 -4.01
N VAL A 27 -1.32 3.18 -3.96
CA VAL A 27 -0.99 1.82 -4.40
C VAL A 27 -0.78 1.81 -5.91
N VAL A 28 0.44 1.52 -6.32
CA VAL A 28 0.85 1.45 -7.73
C VAL A 28 1.00 0.03 -8.24
N GLY A 29 0.93 -0.97 -7.36
CA GLY A 29 1.02 -2.36 -7.77
C GLY A 29 1.06 -3.36 -6.62
N LEU A 30 1.01 -4.63 -7.00
CA LEU A 30 1.33 -5.76 -6.15
C LEU A 30 2.50 -6.49 -6.77
N ASP A 31 3.45 -6.92 -5.95
CA ASP A 31 4.57 -7.76 -6.36
C ASP A 31 4.13 -9.24 -6.37
N THR A 32 4.91 -10.08 -7.04
CA THR A 32 4.64 -11.52 -7.24
C THR A 32 4.63 -12.32 -5.94
N ASP A 33 5.31 -11.83 -4.91
CA ASP A 33 5.30 -12.39 -3.56
C ASP A 33 4.14 -11.88 -2.68
N GLY A 34 3.26 -11.03 -3.23
CA GLY A 34 2.12 -10.45 -2.53
C GLY A 34 2.42 -9.13 -1.82
N ALA A 35 3.62 -8.57 -1.98
CA ALA A 35 3.98 -7.28 -1.40
C ALA A 35 3.24 -6.13 -2.11
N LEU A 36 2.65 -5.20 -1.35
CA LEU A 36 2.03 -4.00 -1.89
C LEU A 36 3.09 -2.95 -2.23
N ARG A 37 3.02 -2.39 -3.44
CA ARG A 37 3.87 -1.29 -3.89
C ARG A 37 3.11 0.01 -3.70
N VAL A 38 3.61 0.86 -2.81
CA VAL A 38 3.01 2.15 -2.48
C VAL A 38 3.95 3.25 -2.94
N GLN A 39 3.51 4.11 -3.85
CA GLN A 39 4.24 5.29 -4.25
C GLN A 39 3.90 6.44 -3.31
N THR A 40 4.91 6.96 -2.62
CA THR A 40 4.78 8.12 -1.74
C THR A 40 4.63 9.42 -2.54
N GLU A 41 4.24 10.51 -1.87
CA GLU A 41 4.16 11.83 -2.51
C GLU A 41 5.53 12.37 -2.98
N SER A 42 6.62 11.87 -2.42
CA SER A 42 7.99 12.17 -2.90
C SER A 42 8.36 11.41 -4.19
N GLY A 43 7.47 10.54 -4.70
CA GLY A 43 7.69 9.73 -5.88
C GLY A 43 8.45 8.43 -5.63
N ALA A 44 8.92 8.20 -4.40
CA ALA A 44 9.56 6.95 -4.00
C ALA A 44 8.55 5.79 -3.96
N VAL A 45 8.96 4.60 -4.39
CA VAL A 45 8.11 3.41 -4.32
C VAL A 45 8.58 2.53 -3.18
N GLU A 46 7.71 2.40 -2.18
CA GLU A 46 7.92 1.61 -0.98
C GLU A 46 7.24 0.25 -1.12
N ARG A 47 7.92 -0.79 -0.65
CA ARG A 47 7.45 -2.17 -0.70
C ARG A 47 6.96 -2.60 0.68
N VAL A 48 5.66 -2.86 0.78
CA VAL A 48 4.96 -3.23 2.00
C VAL A 48 4.65 -4.73 1.99
N ILE A 49 5.38 -5.50 2.79
CA ILE A 49 5.18 -6.95 2.92
C ILE A 49 4.18 -7.26 4.04
N ALA A 50 4.20 -6.49 5.13
CA ALA A 50 3.29 -6.61 6.26
C ALA A 50 3.03 -5.23 6.86
N GLY A 51 1.76 -4.88 7.03
CA GLY A 51 1.32 -3.61 7.59
C GLY A 51 -0.20 -3.50 7.50
N ASP A 52 -0.81 -2.78 8.44
CA ASP A 52 -2.25 -2.52 8.39
C ASP A 52 -2.50 -1.44 7.34
N VAL A 53 -3.13 -1.82 6.24
CA VAL A 53 -3.42 -0.90 5.12
C VAL A 53 -4.82 -0.34 5.30
N ARG A 54 -4.91 0.98 5.42
CA ARG A 54 -6.18 1.70 5.53
C ARG A 54 -6.36 2.65 4.34
N PRO A 55 -7.47 2.58 3.60
CA PRO A 55 -7.77 3.58 2.58
C PRO A 55 -7.96 4.95 3.25
N VAL A 56 -7.40 5.99 2.64
CA VAL A 56 -7.59 7.38 3.09
C VAL A 56 -8.79 7.91 2.32
N GLY A 57 -9.97 7.81 2.94
CA GLY A 57 -11.25 8.31 2.42
C GLY A 57 -11.56 9.72 2.92
#